data_AF-A0A3M1FLY8-F1
#
_entry.id   AF-A0A3M1FLY8-F1
#
_cell.length_a   1.000
_cell.length_b   1.000
_cell.length_c   1.000
_cell.angle_alpha   90.00
_cell.angle_beta   90.00
_cell.angle_gamma   90.00
#
_symmetry.space_group_name_H-M   'P 1'
#
loop_
_entity.id
_entity.type
_entity.pdbx_description
1 polymer ?
#
loop_
_entity_poly.entity_id
_entity_poly.type
_entity_poly.pdbx_seq_one_letter_code
_entity_poly.pdbx_strand_id
1 'polypeptide(L)'
;MVNNYASMQARARFLTIIFLFVIFVIAFLSFSLSSANAGSAVAAGASAEVISLKNIISNALLDAYSNGKLNQQQLVQELENNLKAEGFKKSMRQKIIDGVKSVLQLNQTYFNSGSATNQSSQQALEQFLNSLNITTEGKQTNTTEASFFEMLSQLEKNPPSLDNPAATTLLDKLLESFNNYLMSIPQSEEEVLAKEASVQFLIDWKAESVVPRGYQGKALPGPSTKINVSFNIIDNNKLVDLSNRQIRWYLDDELIESGIGLQTFSFRTFRMGDTYHRVRVEVSNYKNHPERLGAVTTIRVPVIFPKVVLEAPFPHHVFSSQKARLPAKIFYYSKDALASIILSWEIDGNRASVTNPKNQTFLDIDMTDVKQKKEINILVEAENVTDQLGITSANISLSLTYLP
;
A
#
# COMPACT_ATOMS: atom_id res chain seq x y z
N MET A 1 -4.85 -17.30 -37.36
CA MET A 1 -4.76 -16.08 -36.51
C MET A 1 -6.12 -15.62 -35.99
N VAL A 2 -7.21 -15.68 -36.77
CA VAL A 2 -8.57 -15.25 -36.34
C VAL A 2 -9.09 -16.02 -35.10
N ASN A 3 -8.87 -17.34 -35.00
CA ASN A 3 -9.33 -18.15 -33.85
C ASN A 3 -8.63 -17.82 -32.50
N ASN A 4 -7.44 -17.22 -32.55
CA ASN A 4 -6.73 -16.82 -31.32
C ASN A 4 -7.25 -15.47 -30.77
N TYR A 5 -7.85 -14.64 -31.62
CA TYR A 5 -8.37 -13.34 -31.21
C TYR A 5 -9.73 -13.46 -30.51
N ALA A 6 -10.61 -14.33 -31.02
CA ALA A 6 -11.90 -14.63 -30.41
C ALA A 6 -11.74 -15.28 -29.01
N SER A 7 -10.79 -16.22 -28.86
CA SER A 7 -10.51 -16.84 -27.56
C SER A 7 -9.86 -15.87 -26.56
N MET A 8 -9.04 -14.93 -27.02
CA MET A 8 -8.51 -13.85 -26.18
C MET A 8 -9.59 -12.87 -25.72
N GLN A 9 -10.51 -12.47 -26.61
CA GLN A 9 -11.64 -11.60 -26.23
C GLN A 9 -12.62 -12.30 -25.28
N ALA A 10 -12.90 -13.59 -25.49
CA ALA A 10 -13.71 -14.40 -24.57
C ALA A 10 -13.07 -14.50 -23.18
N ARG A 11 -11.75 -14.74 -23.12
CA ARG A 11 -10.98 -14.75 -21.85
C ARG A 11 -11.00 -13.40 -21.15
N ALA A 12 -10.83 -12.30 -21.89
CA ALA A 12 -10.88 -10.96 -21.35
C ALA A 12 -12.26 -10.62 -20.79
N ARG A 13 -13.33 -10.91 -21.54
CA ARG A 13 -14.72 -10.68 -21.11
C ARG A 13 -15.11 -11.52 -19.90
N PHE A 14 -14.67 -12.77 -19.84
CA PHE A 14 -14.95 -13.65 -18.71
C PHE A 14 -14.16 -13.23 -17.45
N LEU A 15 -12.92 -12.77 -17.59
CA LEU A 15 -12.16 -12.17 -16.49
C LEU A 15 -12.84 -10.89 -15.97
N THR A 16 -13.40 -10.07 -16.86
CA THR A 16 -14.22 -8.91 -16.46
C THR A 16 -15.46 -9.34 -15.69
N ILE A 17 -16.13 -10.43 -16.07
CA ILE A 17 -17.28 -10.97 -15.34
C ILE A 17 -16.87 -11.48 -13.95
N ILE A 18 -15.76 -12.21 -13.83
CA ILE A 18 -15.23 -12.63 -12.51
C ILE A 18 -14.90 -11.40 -11.66
N PHE A 19 -14.27 -10.40 -12.24
CA PHE A 19 -13.90 -9.17 -11.53
C PHE A 19 -15.14 -8.41 -11.03
N LEU A 20 -16.15 -8.25 -11.88
CA LEU A 20 -17.44 -7.64 -11.51
C LEU A 20 -18.18 -8.47 -10.47
N PHE A 21 -18.10 -9.79 -10.55
CA PHE A 21 -18.71 -10.71 -9.59
C PHE A 21 -18.03 -10.64 -8.22
N VAL A 22 -16.70 -10.56 -8.18
CA VAL A 22 -15.93 -10.34 -6.95
C VAL A 22 -16.29 -8.99 -6.33
N ILE A 23 -16.41 -7.94 -7.14
CA ILE A 23 -16.89 -6.62 -6.69
C ILE A 23 -18.31 -6.72 -6.12
N PHE A 24 -19.20 -7.45 -6.78
CA PHE A 24 -20.57 -7.67 -6.32
C PHE A 24 -20.61 -8.42 -4.99
N VAL A 25 -19.85 -9.50 -4.82
CA VAL A 25 -19.76 -10.25 -3.56
C VAL A 25 -19.22 -9.35 -2.43
N ILE A 26 -18.23 -8.51 -2.72
CA ILE A 26 -17.71 -7.53 -1.76
C ILE A 26 -18.80 -6.51 -1.38
N ALA A 27 -19.51 -5.93 -2.35
CA ALA A 27 -20.59 -4.98 -2.09
C ALA A 27 -21.75 -5.59 -1.29
N PHE A 28 -22.13 -6.83 -1.63
CA PHE A 28 -23.21 -7.56 -0.96
C PHE A 28 -22.87 -7.96 0.48
N LEU A 29 -21.63 -8.41 0.72
CA LEU A 29 -21.14 -8.67 2.08
C LEU A 29 -21.15 -7.39 2.92
N SER A 30 -20.77 -6.26 2.32
CA SER A 30 -20.79 -4.93 2.97
C SER A 30 -22.20 -4.53 3.39
N PHE A 31 -23.19 -4.75 2.53
CA PHE A 31 -24.60 -4.47 2.81
C PHE A 31 -25.20 -5.40 3.89
N SER A 32 -24.85 -6.69 3.86
CA SER A 32 -25.28 -7.67 4.86
C SER A 32 -24.72 -7.39 6.25
N LEU A 33 -23.48 -6.90 6.32
CA LEU A 33 -22.84 -6.49 7.58
C LEU A 33 -23.47 -5.21 8.17
N SER A 34 -23.89 -4.27 7.31
CA SER A 34 -24.58 -3.03 7.72
C SER A 34 -25.99 -3.30 8.27
N SER A 35 -26.76 -4.15 7.59
CA SER A 35 -28.16 -4.44 7.95
C SER A 35 -28.35 -5.30 9.19
N ALA A 36 -27.35 -6.10 9.58
CA ALA A 36 -27.44 -7.00 10.73
C ALA A 36 -27.22 -6.31 12.10
N ASN A 37 -26.65 -5.11 12.14
CA ASN A 37 -26.26 -4.44 13.39
C ASN A 37 -26.64 -2.95 13.38
N ALA A 38 -27.91 -2.65 13.69
CA ALA A 38 -28.42 -1.29 13.84
C ALA A 38 -27.97 -0.62 15.17
N GLY A 39 -26.66 -0.50 15.39
CA GLY A 39 -26.04 0.23 16.52
C GLY A 39 -24.79 1.00 16.05
N SER A 40 -24.79 2.33 16.21
CA SER A 40 -23.92 3.27 15.49
C SER A 40 -22.40 3.08 15.67
N ALA A 41 -21.93 2.55 16.80
CA ALA A 41 -20.50 2.31 17.01
C ALA A 41 -19.93 1.10 16.22
N VAL A 42 -20.79 0.19 15.76
CA VAL A 42 -20.39 -1.05 15.05
C VAL A 42 -20.24 -0.80 13.54
N ALA A 43 -20.96 0.18 13.00
CA ALA A 43 -20.95 0.51 11.57
C ALA A 43 -19.59 1.03 11.06
N ALA A 44 -18.87 1.81 11.88
CA ALA A 44 -17.52 2.29 11.53
C ALA A 44 -16.44 1.19 11.57
N GLY A 45 -16.61 0.18 12.44
CA GLY A 45 -15.76 -1.02 12.43
C GLY A 45 -16.02 -1.88 11.20
N ALA A 46 -17.29 -2.04 10.82
CA ALA A 46 -17.69 -2.80 9.65
C ALA A 46 -17.16 -2.20 8.33
N SER A 47 -17.10 -0.87 8.20
CA SER A 47 -16.57 -0.22 6.99
C SER A 47 -15.05 -0.41 6.84
N ALA A 48 -14.28 -0.36 7.93
CA ALA A 48 -12.84 -0.64 7.91
C ALA A 48 -12.54 -2.11 7.57
N GLU A 49 -13.31 -3.05 8.13
CA GLU A 49 -13.21 -4.48 7.80
C GLU A 49 -13.55 -4.76 6.33
N VAL A 50 -14.56 -4.08 5.77
CA VAL A 50 -14.93 -4.16 4.36
C VAL A 50 -13.85 -3.64 3.42
N ILE A 51 -13.24 -2.48 3.75
CA ILE A 51 -12.15 -1.90 2.96
C ILE A 51 -10.92 -2.81 3.00
N SER A 52 -10.58 -3.36 4.17
CA SER A 52 -9.50 -4.34 4.31
C SER A 52 -9.77 -5.59 3.46
N LEU A 53 -10.98 -6.15 3.54
CA LEU A 53 -11.38 -7.32 2.76
C LEU A 53 -11.27 -7.10 1.25
N LYS A 54 -11.73 -5.94 0.76
CA LYS A 54 -11.62 -5.56 -0.66
C LYS A 54 -10.17 -5.53 -1.13
N ASN A 55 -9.28 -4.93 -0.34
CA ASN A 55 -7.87 -4.80 -0.69
C ASN A 55 -7.15 -6.15 -0.66
N ILE A 56 -7.44 -7.00 0.35
CA ILE A 56 -6.89 -8.35 0.45
C ILE A 56 -7.24 -9.19 -0.78
N ILE A 57 -8.53 -9.20 -1.16
CA ILE A 57 -9.01 -9.99 -2.30
C ILE A 57 -8.44 -9.43 -3.61
N SER A 58 -8.44 -8.10 -3.77
CA SER A 58 -7.92 -7.45 -4.98
C SER A 58 -6.42 -7.73 -5.17
N ASN A 59 -5.63 -7.62 -4.11
CA ASN A 59 -4.19 -7.88 -4.16
C ASN A 59 -3.89 -9.35 -4.43
N ALA A 60 -4.58 -10.27 -3.77
CA ALA A 60 -4.40 -11.71 -4.02
C ALA A 60 -4.74 -12.10 -5.47
N LEU A 61 -5.79 -11.50 -6.05
CA LEU A 61 -6.16 -11.71 -7.45
C LEU A 61 -5.17 -11.06 -8.42
N LEU A 62 -4.70 -9.84 -8.11
CA LEU A 62 -3.75 -9.11 -8.94
C LEU A 62 -2.38 -9.79 -8.96
N ASP A 63 -1.88 -10.24 -7.80
CA ASP A 63 -0.63 -10.99 -7.69
C ASP A 63 -0.72 -12.33 -8.43
N ALA A 64 -1.86 -13.02 -8.33
CA ALA A 64 -2.09 -14.26 -9.07
C ALA A 64 -2.12 -14.07 -10.58
N TYR A 65 -2.67 -12.95 -11.06
CA TYR A 65 -2.68 -12.59 -12.47
C TYR A 65 -1.28 -12.19 -12.98
N SER A 66 -0.58 -11.35 -12.22
CA SER A 66 0.73 -10.79 -12.57
C SER A 66 1.81 -11.87 -12.71
N ASN A 67 1.73 -12.90 -11.88
CA ASN A 67 2.75 -13.95 -11.82
C ASN A 67 2.52 -15.09 -12.82
N GLY A 68 1.44 -15.07 -13.60
CA GLY A 68 1.15 -16.03 -14.67
C GLY A 68 1.10 -17.51 -14.24
N LYS A 69 1.12 -17.77 -12.94
CA LYS A 69 1.24 -19.09 -12.32
C LYS A 69 0.56 -19.06 -10.96
N LEU A 70 -0.72 -19.41 -10.94
CA LEU A 70 -1.29 -19.94 -9.72
C LEU A 70 -2.23 -21.09 -10.03
N ASN A 71 -1.87 -22.27 -9.53
CA ASN A 71 -2.83 -23.35 -9.31
C ASN A 71 -3.89 -22.80 -8.33
N GLN A 72 -5.18 -23.02 -8.61
CA GLN A 72 -6.31 -22.55 -7.78
C GLN A 72 -6.11 -22.80 -6.27
N GLN A 73 -5.42 -23.90 -5.91
CA GLN A 73 -5.07 -24.23 -4.53
C GLN A 73 -4.17 -23.18 -3.85
N GLN A 74 -3.20 -22.61 -4.58
CA GLN A 74 -2.30 -21.60 -4.04
C GLN A 74 -3.05 -20.28 -3.77
N LEU A 75 -4.01 -19.90 -4.62
CA LEU A 75 -4.78 -18.66 -4.49
C LEU A 75 -5.66 -18.71 -3.25
N VAL A 76 -6.32 -19.85 -3.06
CA VAL A 76 -7.15 -20.11 -1.87
C VAL A 76 -6.29 -20.08 -0.60
N GLN A 77 -5.09 -20.69 -0.62
CA GLN A 77 -4.20 -20.71 0.53
C GLN A 77 -3.69 -19.32 0.90
N GLU A 78 -3.35 -18.51 -0.10
CA GLU A 78 -2.88 -17.13 0.11
C GLU A 78 -4.00 -16.23 0.63
N LEU A 79 -5.21 -16.35 0.07
CA LEU A 79 -6.40 -15.69 0.60
C LEU A 79 -6.67 -16.10 2.06
N GLU A 80 -6.58 -17.39 2.39
CA GLU A 80 -6.75 -17.88 3.76
C GLU A 80 -5.70 -17.27 4.72
N ASN A 81 -4.44 -17.21 4.30
CA ASN A 81 -3.35 -16.64 5.08
C ASN A 81 -3.57 -15.14 5.33
N ASN A 82 -3.96 -14.39 4.31
CA ASN A 82 -4.23 -12.96 4.43
C ASN A 82 -5.44 -12.68 5.33
N LEU A 83 -6.54 -13.41 5.16
CA LEU A 83 -7.70 -13.30 6.04
C LEU A 83 -7.36 -13.66 7.50
N LYS A 84 -6.44 -14.62 7.71
CA LYS A 84 -5.98 -14.98 9.06
C LYS A 84 -5.09 -13.89 9.68
N ALA A 85 -4.18 -13.31 8.89
CA ALA A 85 -3.29 -12.22 9.33
C ALA A 85 -4.07 -10.98 9.77
N GLU A 86 -5.21 -10.73 9.12
CA GLU A 86 -6.10 -9.58 9.36
C GLU A 86 -7.15 -9.86 10.46
N GLY A 87 -7.06 -11.00 11.14
CA GLY A 87 -7.87 -11.28 12.34
C GLY A 87 -9.31 -11.72 12.08
N PHE A 88 -9.71 -12.00 10.83
CA PHE A 88 -11.08 -12.46 10.53
C PHE A 88 -11.43 -13.75 11.28
N LYS A 89 -12.65 -13.87 11.81
CA LYS A 89 -13.12 -15.09 12.51
C LYS A 89 -13.11 -16.31 11.59
N LYS A 90 -12.75 -17.49 12.13
CA LYS A 90 -12.64 -18.75 11.36
C LYS A 90 -13.88 -19.07 10.50
N SER A 91 -15.08 -18.87 11.03
CA SER A 91 -16.34 -19.11 10.31
C SER A 91 -16.53 -18.18 9.12
N MET A 92 -16.14 -16.91 9.23
CA MET A 92 -16.21 -15.93 8.15
C MET A 92 -15.16 -16.22 7.08
N ARG A 93 -13.93 -16.55 7.48
CA ARG A 93 -12.86 -16.98 6.56
C ARG A 93 -13.31 -18.17 5.72
N GLN A 94 -13.93 -19.17 6.34
CA GLN A 94 -14.42 -20.36 5.66
C GLN A 94 -15.47 -20.02 4.60
N LYS A 95 -16.46 -19.18 4.92
CA LYS A 95 -17.49 -18.74 3.95
C LYS A 95 -16.89 -18.00 2.75
N ILE A 96 -15.93 -17.11 2.97
CA ILE A 96 -15.25 -16.38 1.89
C ILE A 96 -14.45 -17.35 1.02
N ILE A 97 -13.71 -18.27 1.64
CA ILE A 97 -12.93 -19.30 0.94
C ILE A 97 -13.83 -20.21 0.09
N ASP A 98 -14.95 -20.66 0.64
CA ASP A 98 -15.89 -21.54 -0.07
C ASP A 98 -16.52 -20.81 -1.26
N GLY A 99 -16.91 -19.54 -1.09
CA GLY A 99 -17.41 -18.71 -2.18
C GLY A 99 -16.39 -18.55 -3.31
N VAL A 100 -15.12 -18.27 -2.98
CA VAL A 100 -14.06 -18.17 -3.99
C VAL A 100 -13.80 -19.51 -4.68
N LYS A 101 -13.79 -20.63 -3.94
CA LYS A 101 -13.65 -21.99 -4.51
C LYS A 101 -14.75 -22.29 -5.52
N SER A 102 -16.01 -21.97 -5.21
CA SER A 102 -17.11 -22.23 -6.15
C SER A 102 -16.98 -21.42 -7.44
N VAL A 103 -16.55 -20.15 -7.36
CA VAL A 103 -16.27 -19.32 -8.56
C VAL A 103 -15.14 -19.92 -9.39
N LEU A 104 -14.06 -20.36 -8.74
CA LEU A 104 -12.94 -21.01 -9.41
C LEU A 104 -13.34 -22.34 -10.07
N GLN A 105 -14.20 -23.12 -9.43
CA GLN A 105 -14.74 -24.36 -9.97
C GLN A 105 -15.66 -24.11 -11.17
N LEU A 106 -16.55 -23.12 -11.09
CA LEU A 106 -17.41 -22.69 -12.20
C LEU A 106 -16.56 -22.31 -13.42
N ASN A 107 -15.49 -21.54 -13.18
CA ASN A 107 -14.53 -21.14 -14.19
C ASN A 107 -13.85 -22.36 -14.86
N GLN A 108 -13.40 -23.33 -14.05
CA GLN A 108 -12.74 -24.54 -14.56
C GLN A 108 -13.69 -25.40 -15.41
N THR A 109 -14.94 -25.56 -14.96
CA THR A 109 -15.98 -26.29 -15.71
C THR A 109 -16.27 -25.62 -17.05
N TYR A 110 -16.33 -24.28 -17.08
CA TYR A 110 -16.55 -23.51 -18.30
C TYR A 110 -15.39 -23.64 -19.30
N PHE A 111 -14.14 -23.56 -18.84
CA PHE A 111 -12.96 -23.69 -19.71
C PHE A 111 -12.74 -25.11 -20.24
N ASN A 112 -12.97 -26.13 -19.42
CA ASN A 112 -12.68 -27.52 -19.80
C ASN A 112 -13.73 -28.13 -20.72
N SER A 113 -14.96 -27.61 -20.72
CA SER A 113 -16.05 -28.21 -21.49
C SER A 113 -16.07 -27.77 -22.94
N GLY A 114 -15.47 -26.63 -23.33
CA GLY A 114 -15.50 -26.10 -24.71
C GLY A 114 -16.90 -25.70 -25.22
N SER A 115 -17.94 -26.28 -24.65
CA SER A 115 -19.33 -25.86 -24.55
C SER A 115 -19.88 -26.50 -23.26
N ALA A 116 -20.20 -25.70 -22.27
CA ALA A 116 -20.82 -26.22 -21.05
C ALA A 116 -22.21 -26.76 -21.41
N THR A 117 -22.48 -28.04 -21.15
CA THR A 117 -23.87 -28.48 -21.01
C THR A 117 -24.43 -27.86 -19.73
N ASN A 118 -25.64 -27.30 -19.80
CA ASN A 118 -26.29 -26.48 -18.77
C ASN A 118 -26.17 -27.04 -17.34
N GLN A 119 -26.16 -28.36 -17.18
CA GLN A 119 -26.33 -29.01 -15.88
C GLN A 119 -25.13 -28.87 -14.92
N SER A 120 -23.89 -28.87 -15.40
CA SER A 120 -22.70 -28.85 -14.53
C SER A 120 -22.36 -27.45 -14.01
N SER A 121 -22.62 -26.41 -14.82
CA SER A 121 -22.46 -25.01 -14.42
C SER A 121 -23.60 -24.55 -13.51
N GLN A 122 -24.84 -25.03 -13.77
CA GLN A 122 -25.99 -24.81 -12.88
C GLN A 122 -25.76 -25.42 -11.50
N GLN A 123 -25.30 -26.67 -11.39
CA GLN A 123 -25.01 -27.29 -10.09
C GLN A 123 -23.92 -26.55 -9.30
N ALA A 124 -22.88 -26.04 -9.95
CA ALA A 124 -21.83 -25.26 -9.29
C ALA A 124 -22.33 -23.89 -8.79
N LEU A 125 -23.21 -23.24 -9.55
CA LEU A 125 -23.84 -21.98 -9.16
C LEU A 125 -24.86 -22.18 -8.03
N GLU A 126 -25.72 -23.21 -8.11
CA GLU A 126 -26.66 -23.55 -7.03
C GLU A 126 -25.92 -23.90 -5.73
N GLN A 127 -24.82 -24.66 -5.80
CA GLN A 127 -23.97 -24.94 -4.63
C GLN A 127 -23.40 -23.66 -4.03
N PHE A 128 -22.97 -22.71 -4.87
CA PHE A 128 -22.50 -21.40 -4.42
C PHE A 128 -23.62 -20.59 -3.74
N LEU A 129 -24.79 -20.46 -4.36
CA LEU A 129 -25.92 -19.70 -3.82
C LEU A 129 -26.43 -20.31 -2.51
N ASN A 130 -26.49 -21.64 -2.43
CA ASN A 130 -26.83 -22.36 -1.21
C ASN A 130 -25.76 -22.18 -0.12
N SER A 131 -24.47 -22.10 -0.48
CA SER A 131 -23.39 -21.79 0.48
C SER A 131 -23.51 -20.39 1.11
N LEU A 132 -24.17 -19.45 0.43
CA LEU A 132 -24.41 -18.10 0.94
C LEU A 132 -25.57 -18.03 1.94
N ASN A 133 -26.41 -19.07 2.01
CA ASN A 133 -27.50 -19.27 2.99
C ASN A 133 -28.36 -17.99 3.21
N ILE A 134 -28.96 -17.50 2.12
CA ILE A 134 -29.85 -16.34 2.13
C ILE A 134 -31.29 -16.83 2.29
N THR A 135 -31.80 -16.87 3.52
CA THR A 135 -33.25 -16.88 3.76
C THR A 135 -33.73 -15.42 3.87
N THR A 136 -34.27 -14.87 2.78
CA THR A 136 -35.02 -13.60 2.82
C THR A 136 -36.41 -13.85 3.39
N GLU A 137 -36.53 -13.90 4.71
CA GLU A 137 -37.84 -13.77 5.35
C GLU A 137 -38.25 -12.28 5.39
N GLY A 138 -39.18 -11.89 4.52
CA GLY A 138 -40.21 -10.91 4.87
C GLY A 138 -39.94 -9.40 4.72
N LYS A 139 -39.07 -8.94 3.81
CA LYS A 139 -39.04 -7.51 3.42
C LYS A 139 -39.26 -7.31 1.92
N GLN A 140 -40.12 -6.35 1.58
CA GLN A 140 -40.35 -5.91 0.20
C GLN A 140 -39.01 -5.43 -0.39
N THR A 141 -38.55 -6.14 -1.42
CA THR A 141 -37.39 -5.74 -2.21
C THR A 141 -37.76 -4.58 -3.12
N ASN A 142 -36.86 -3.61 -3.29
CA ASN A 142 -37.04 -2.55 -4.26
C ASN A 142 -37.07 -3.15 -5.68
N THR A 143 -37.88 -2.60 -6.58
CA THR A 143 -38.12 -3.12 -7.94
C THR A 143 -36.84 -3.30 -8.78
N THR A 144 -35.78 -2.54 -8.50
CA THR A 144 -34.45 -2.66 -9.12
C THR A 144 -33.67 -3.90 -8.68
N GLU A 145 -33.81 -4.30 -7.42
CA GLU A 145 -33.14 -5.48 -6.86
C GLU A 145 -33.79 -6.77 -7.40
N ALA A 146 -35.13 -6.82 -7.44
CA ALA A 146 -35.88 -7.92 -8.02
C ALA A 146 -35.56 -8.13 -9.52
N SER A 147 -35.45 -7.03 -10.28
CA SER A 147 -35.09 -7.05 -11.70
C SER A 147 -33.69 -7.63 -11.94
N PHE A 148 -32.72 -7.33 -11.07
CA PHE A 148 -31.35 -7.83 -11.20
C PHE A 148 -31.28 -9.35 -10.92
N PHE A 149 -31.93 -9.80 -9.85
CA PHE A 149 -31.96 -11.23 -9.50
C PHE A 149 -32.77 -12.06 -10.51
N GLU A 150 -33.84 -11.51 -11.07
CA GLU A 150 -34.59 -12.15 -12.16
C GLU A 150 -33.74 -12.29 -13.43
N MET A 151 -32.91 -11.28 -13.75
CA MET A 151 -31.94 -11.36 -14.85
C MET A 151 -30.87 -12.43 -14.62
N LEU A 152 -30.34 -12.56 -13.41
CA LEU A 152 -29.41 -13.63 -13.05
C LEU A 152 -30.06 -15.01 -13.18
N SER A 153 -31.32 -15.17 -12.76
CA SER A 153 -32.07 -16.41 -12.92
C SER A 153 -32.36 -16.75 -14.40
N GLN A 154 -32.57 -15.75 -15.26
CA GLN A 154 -32.73 -15.99 -16.71
C GLN A 154 -31.42 -16.41 -17.38
N LEU A 155 -30.29 -15.83 -16.95
CA LEU A 155 -28.94 -16.24 -17.36
C LEU A 155 -28.62 -17.68 -16.95
N GLU A 156 -29.05 -18.08 -15.76
CA GLU A 156 -28.91 -19.44 -15.23
C GLU A 156 -29.70 -20.46 -16.06
N LYS A 157 -30.93 -20.12 -16.46
CA LYS A 157 -31.80 -21.02 -17.24
C LYS A 157 -31.35 -21.16 -18.69
N ASN A 158 -30.77 -20.12 -19.29
CA ASN A 158 -30.36 -20.10 -20.69
C ASN A 158 -29.01 -19.37 -20.88
N PRO A 159 -27.86 -20.02 -20.60
CA PRO A 159 -26.56 -19.39 -20.78
C PRO A 159 -26.32 -19.16 -22.28
N PRO A 160 -26.15 -17.91 -22.73
CA PRO A 160 -26.05 -17.63 -24.15
C PRO A 160 -24.64 -18.00 -24.66
N SER A 161 -24.58 -18.55 -25.88
CA SER A 161 -23.31 -18.74 -26.59
C SER A 161 -22.59 -17.39 -26.74
N LEU A 162 -21.28 -17.33 -26.48
CA LEU A 162 -20.48 -16.09 -26.56
C LEU A 162 -20.44 -15.47 -27.96
N ASP A 163 -20.72 -16.26 -29.00
CA ASP A 163 -20.80 -15.80 -30.38
C ASP A 163 -22.21 -15.28 -30.75
N ASN A 164 -23.16 -15.35 -29.81
CA ASN A 164 -24.52 -14.87 -29.99
C ASN A 164 -24.60 -13.38 -29.59
N PRO A 165 -24.98 -12.46 -30.49
CA PRO A 165 -25.18 -11.05 -30.16
C PRO A 165 -26.27 -10.80 -29.09
N ALA A 166 -27.13 -11.79 -28.82
CA ALA A 166 -28.04 -11.76 -27.66
C ALA A 166 -27.30 -11.86 -26.32
N ALA A 167 -26.15 -12.56 -26.26
CA ALA A 167 -25.30 -12.68 -25.07
C ALA A 167 -24.71 -11.33 -24.67
N THR A 168 -24.18 -10.60 -25.64
CA THR A 168 -23.62 -9.26 -25.42
C THR A 168 -24.69 -8.28 -24.99
N THR A 169 -25.87 -8.33 -25.61
CA THR A 169 -27.01 -7.48 -25.23
C THR A 169 -27.48 -7.75 -23.80
N LEU A 170 -27.48 -9.01 -23.37
CA LEU A 170 -27.86 -9.40 -22.02
C LEU A 170 -26.80 -8.95 -20.99
N LEU A 171 -25.51 -9.08 -21.32
CA LEU A 171 -24.40 -8.62 -20.50
C LEU A 171 -24.41 -7.10 -20.33
N ASP A 172 -24.66 -6.36 -21.41
CA ASP A 172 -24.75 -4.89 -21.38
C ASP A 172 -25.92 -4.43 -20.50
N LYS A 173 -27.08 -5.09 -20.60
CA LYS A 173 -28.22 -4.80 -19.72
C LYS A 173 -27.96 -5.16 -18.25
N LEU A 174 -27.15 -6.19 -17.99
CA LEU A 174 -26.79 -6.59 -16.64
C LEU A 174 -25.79 -5.60 -16.01
N LEU A 175 -24.83 -5.12 -16.82
CA LEU A 175 -23.93 -4.01 -16.47
C LEU A 175 -24.70 -2.72 -16.21
N GLU A 176 -25.67 -2.38 -17.06
CA GLU A 176 -26.52 -1.21 -16.90
C GLU A 176 -27.39 -1.31 -15.64
N SER A 177 -28.03 -2.47 -15.41
CA SER A 177 -28.83 -2.72 -14.20
C SER A 177 -27.97 -2.68 -12.93
N PHE A 178 -26.75 -3.21 -12.98
CA PHE A 178 -25.79 -3.13 -11.89
C PHE A 178 -25.33 -1.69 -11.63
N ASN A 179 -25.02 -0.91 -12.67
CA ASN A 179 -24.68 0.50 -12.52
C ASN A 179 -25.86 1.31 -11.96
N ASN A 180 -27.07 1.06 -12.44
CA ASN A 180 -28.28 1.71 -11.93
C ASN A 180 -28.55 1.32 -10.47
N TYR A 181 -28.30 0.06 -10.11
CA TYR A 181 -28.36 -0.39 -8.72
C TYR A 181 -27.33 0.36 -7.86
N LEU A 182 -26.07 0.40 -8.26
CA LEU A 182 -25.00 1.14 -7.57
C LEU A 182 -25.34 2.63 -7.40
N MET A 183 -25.95 3.26 -8.41
CA MET A 183 -26.37 4.66 -8.37
C MET A 183 -27.67 4.88 -7.57
N SER A 184 -28.47 3.83 -7.36
CA SER A 184 -29.69 3.83 -6.55
C SER A 184 -29.43 3.54 -5.07
N ILE A 185 -28.22 3.06 -4.71
CA ILE A 185 -27.78 3.03 -3.32
C ILE A 185 -27.82 4.48 -2.83
N PRO A 186 -28.65 4.81 -1.82
CA PRO A 186 -28.82 6.19 -1.41
C PRO A 186 -27.46 6.79 -1.00
N GLN A 187 -26.99 7.79 -1.74
CA GLN A 187 -25.87 8.66 -1.34
C GLN A 187 -26.14 9.33 0.04
N SER A 188 -27.38 9.25 0.53
CA SER A 188 -27.82 9.81 1.80
C SER A 188 -27.26 9.11 3.04
N GLU A 189 -26.65 7.91 2.93
CA GLU A 189 -25.89 7.36 4.08
C GLU A 189 -24.50 7.99 4.23
N GLU A 190 -23.83 8.40 3.15
CA GLU A 190 -22.57 9.16 3.26
C GLU A 190 -22.81 10.58 3.83
N GLU A 191 -23.94 11.21 3.51
CA GLU A 191 -24.28 12.54 4.04
C GLU A 191 -24.77 12.52 5.51
N VAL A 192 -25.34 11.40 5.97
CA VAL A 192 -25.73 11.22 7.39
C VAL A 192 -24.55 10.70 8.23
N LEU A 193 -23.63 9.91 7.66
CA LEU A 193 -22.37 9.51 8.31
C LEU A 193 -21.34 10.66 8.37
N ALA A 194 -21.49 11.72 7.56
CA ALA A 194 -20.67 12.93 7.64
C ALA A 194 -20.86 13.74 8.95
N LYS A 195 -21.80 13.37 9.82
CA LYS A 195 -22.11 14.11 11.06
C LYS A 195 -21.79 13.38 12.36
N GLU A 196 -21.33 12.13 12.32
CA GLU A 196 -20.65 11.53 13.46
C GLU A 196 -19.16 11.75 13.28
N ALA A 197 -18.68 12.88 13.79
CA ALA A 197 -17.28 13.23 13.68
C ALA A 197 -16.43 12.18 14.42
N SER A 198 -15.78 11.34 13.62
CA SER A 198 -14.99 10.21 14.08
C SER A 198 -13.77 10.69 14.88
N VAL A 199 -13.40 9.92 15.90
CA VAL A 199 -12.15 10.16 16.64
C VAL A 199 -10.98 9.84 15.71
N GLN A 200 -10.11 10.81 15.49
CA GLN A 200 -8.90 10.67 14.69
C GLN A 200 -7.67 10.73 15.58
N PHE A 201 -6.79 9.75 15.42
CA PHE A 201 -5.50 9.69 16.11
C PHE A 201 -4.41 10.16 15.17
N LEU A 202 -3.67 11.19 15.56
CA LEU A 202 -2.58 11.76 14.79
C LEU A 202 -1.27 11.46 15.49
N ILE A 203 -0.47 10.54 14.93
CA ILE A 203 0.92 10.36 15.30
C ILE A 203 1.79 10.95 14.18
N ASP A 204 2.71 11.85 14.53
CA ASP A 204 3.75 12.32 13.62
C ASP A 204 5.13 12.11 14.24
N TRP A 205 6.15 12.04 13.40
CA TRP A 205 7.52 11.82 13.79
C TRP A 205 8.47 12.67 12.96
N LYS A 206 9.64 12.99 13.50
CA LYS A 206 10.70 13.73 12.82
C LYS A 206 12.05 13.13 13.15
N ALA A 207 12.82 12.81 12.11
CA ALA A 207 14.21 12.38 12.26
C ALA A 207 15.15 13.59 12.36
N GLU A 208 16.15 13.48 13.22
CA GLU A 208 17.29 14.39 13.29
C GLU A 208 18.39 13.94 12.33
N SER A 209 18.02 13.69 11.06
CA SER A 209 18.95 13.36 9.99
C SER A 209 19.28 14.57 9.12
N VAL A 210 20.39 14.46 8.38
CA VAL A 210 20.89 15.45 7.44
C VAL A 210 20.23 15.24 6.08
N VAL A 211 19.73 16.32 5.49
CA VAL A 211 19.29 16.36 4.09
C VAL A 211 19.84 17.63 3.45
N PRO A 212 20.10 17.64 2.13
CA PRO A 212 20.60 18.83 1.45
C PRO A 212 19.60 19.98 1.49
N ARG A 213 20.13 21.21 1.40
CA ARG A 213 19.30 22.41 1.27
C ARG A 213 18.41 22.31 0.02
N GLY A 214 17.13 22.64 0.18
CA GLY A 214 16.13 22.57 -0.89
C GLY A 214 15.46 21.21 -1.04
N TYR A 215 15.84 20.20 -0.26
CA TYR A 215 15.09 18.94 -0.19
C TYR A 215 13.69 19.19 0.37
N GLN A 216 12.66 18.87 -0.42
CA GLN A 216 11.24 19.10 -0.09
C GLN A 216 10.59 17.91 0.64
N GLY A 217 11.25 16.75 0.67
CA GLY A 217 10.73 15.55 1.33
C GLY A 217 10.94 15.53 2.84
N LYS A 218 10.38 14.51 3.49
CA LYS A 218 10.60 14.23 4.92
C LYS A 218 12.00 13.63 5.10
N ALA A 219 12.80 14.19 6.01
CA ALA A 219 14.07 13.60 6.38
C ALA A 219 13.82 12.22 7.01
N LEU A 220 14.30 11.17 6.35
CA LEU A 220 14.18 9.79 6.83
C LEU A 220 15.36 9.47 7.75
N PRO A 221 15.18 8.62 8.77
CA PRO A 221 16.26 8.28 9.67
C PRO A 221 17.18 7.21 9.07
N GLY A 222 18.48 7.43 9.25
CA GLY A 222 19.47 6.37 9.14
C GLY A 222 19.66 5.64 10.47
N PRO A 223 20.65 4.74 10.55
CA PRO A 223 21.10 4.17 11.82
C PRO A 223 21.49 5.25 12.83
N SER A 224 21.31 4.97 14.13
CA SER A 224 21.70 5.84 15.24
C SER A 224 21.10 7.26 15.23
N THR A 225 20.07 7.48 14.41
CA THR A 225 19.41 8.77 14.24
C THR A 225 18.36 8.96 15.34
N LYS A 226 18.38 10.12 16.00
CA LYS A 226 17.34 10.48 16.96
C LYS A 226 16.01 10.77 16.25
N ILE A 227 14.94 10.16 16.73
CA ILE A 227 13.57 10.37 16.28
C ILE A 227 12.80 11.03 17.40
N ASN A 228 12.09 12.10 17.07
CA ASN A 228 11.10 12.73 17.95
C ASN A 228 9.71 12.34 17.45
N VAL A 229 8.87 11.79 18.30
CA VAL A 229 7.49 11.41 17.98
C VAL A 229 6.53 12.27 18.79
N SER A 230 5.42 12.64 18.19
CA SER A 230 4.34 13.43 18.80
C SER A 230 2.99 12.78 18.54
N PHE A 231 2.06 12.98 19.45
CA PHE A 231 0.71 12.42 19.37
C PHE A 231 -0.37 13.42 19.78
N ASN A 232 -1.45 13.42 19.01
CA ASN A 232 -2.65 14.22 19.23
C ASN A 232 -3.92 13.41 18.91
N ILE A 233 -5.04 13.80 19.52
CA ILE A 233 -6.37 13.27 19.20
C ILE A 233 -7.23 14.42 18.70
N ILE A 234 -7.88 14.23 17.56
CA ILE A 234 -8.97 15.09 17.09
C ILE A 234 -10.26 14.34 17.32
N ASP A 235 -11.21 14.98 17.99
CA ASP A 235 -12.51 14.41 18.31
C ASP A 235 -13.57 15.47 18.10
N ASN A 236 -14.61 15.15 17.32
CA ASN A 236 -15.60 16.14 16.95
C ASN A 236 -15.00 17.41 16.32
N ASN A 237 -14.00 17.23 15.45
CA ASN A 237 -13.22 18.31 14.81
C ASN A 237 -12.54 19.27 15.79
N LYS A 238 -12.32 18.86 17.04
CA LYS A 238 -11.61 19.62 18.07
C LYS A 238 -10.41 18.85 18.56
N LEU A 239 -9.33 19.56 18.84
CA LEU A 239 -8.17 18.99 19.51
C LEU A 239 -8.56 18.65 20.96
N VAL A 240 -8.28 17.42 21.36
CA VAL A 240 -8.56 16.93 22.70
C VAL A 240 -7.46 17.36 23.66
N ASP A 241 -7.83 17.87 24.83
CA ASP A 241 -6.87 18.10 25.91
C ASP A 241 -6.45 16.77 26.57
N LEU A 242 -5.17 16.44 26.42
CA LEU A 242 -4.55 15.23 26.96
C LEU A 242 -3.78 15.48 28.26
N SER A 243 -3.75 16.72 28.78
CA SER A 243 -2.94 17.12 29.94
C SER A 243 -3.14 16.25 31.18
N ASN A 244 -4.35 15.70 31.37
CA ASN A 244 -4.72 14.86 32.52
C ASN A 244 -4.91 13.38 32.14
N ARG A 245 -4.39 12.94 30.98
CA ARG A 245 -4.56 11.57 30.49
C ARG A 245 -3.26 10.80 30.64
N GLN A 246 -3.36 9.56 31.13
CA GLN A 246 -2.24 8.63 31.13
C GLN A 246 -1.97 8.18 29.68
N ILE A 247 -0.76 8.47 29.20
CA ILE A 247 -0.27 8.07 27.88
C ILE A 247 0.89 7.08 28.06
N ARG A 248 0.93 6.03 27.23
CA ARG A 248 2.00 5.03 27.20
C ARG A 248 2.54 4.89 25.80
N TRP A 249 3.86 4.95 25.67
CA TRP A 249 4.59 4.81 24.42
C TRP A 249 5.29 3.46 24.36
N TYR A 250 5.09 2.78 23.24
CA TYR A 250 5.70 1.50 22.95
C TYR A 250 6.56 1.59 21.70
N LEU A 251 7.75 1.00 21.76
CA LEU A 251 8.67 0.85 20.64
C LEU A 251 8.91 -0.64 20.44
N ASP A 252 8.58 -1.16 19.27
CA ASP A 252 8.73 -2.59 18.95
C ASP A 252 8.10 -3.51 20.03
N ASP A 253 6.92 -3.12 20.51
CA ASP A 253 6.10 -3.73 21.58
C ASP A 253 6.61 -3.57 23.02
N GLU A 254 7.77 -2.98 23.21
CA GLU A 254 8.31 -2.70 24.53
C GLU A 254 7.81 -1.34 25.03
N LEU A 255 7.35 -1.27 26.29
CA LEU A 255 6.97 -0.01 26.93
C LEU A 255 8.24 0.82 27.21
N ILE A 256 8.41 1.93 26.50
CA ILE A 256 9.59 2.79 26.64
C ILE A 256 9.32 3.95 27.58
N GLU A 257 8.14 4.55 27.51
CA GLU A 257 7.82 5.73 28.31
C GLU A 257 6.33 5.79 28.66
N SER A 258 6.00 6.37 29.81
CA SER A 258 4.63 6.47 30.28
C SER A 258 4.49 7.67 31.22
N GLY A 259 3.45 8.47 31.02
CA GLY A 259 3.23 9.67 31.84
C GLY A 259 1.87 10.31 31.61
N ILE A 260 1.45 11.13 32.58
CA ILE A 260 0.25 11.96 32.45
C ILE A 260 0.58 13.13 31.51
N GLY A 261 -0.22 13.33 30.46
CA GLY A 261 0.00 14.40 29.47
C GLY A 261 1.23 14.22 28.58
N LEU A 262 1.86 13.04 28.57
CA LEU A 262 3.08 12.77 27.81
C LEU A 262 2.81 12.61 26.30
N GLN A 263 2.65 13.73 25.59
CA GLN A 263 2.32 13.75 24.17
C GLN A 263 3.51 13.58 23.22
N THR A 264 4.73 13.57 23.74
CA THR A 264 5.95 13.42 22.94
C THR A 264 6.91 12.46 23.61
N PHE A 265 7.65 11.69 22.82
CA PHE A 265 8.81 10.94 23.28
C PHE A 265 9.90 10.95 22.20
N SER A 266 11.12 10.54 22.55
CA SER A 266 12.20 10.40 21.58
C SER A 266 12.97 9.11 21.78
N PHE A 267 13.48 8.55 20.68
CA PHE A 267 14.33 7.35 20.70
C PHE A 267 15.41 7.45 19.63
N ARG A 268 16.45 6.61 19.71
CA ARG A 268 17.44 6.48 18.62
C ARG A 268 17.18 5.19 17.85
N THR A 269 17.26 5.26 16.53
CA THR A 269 17.16 4.06 15.69
C THR A 269 18.33 3.12 15.99
N PHE A 270 18.04 1.85 16.20
CA PHE A 270 19.04 0.80 16.45
C PHE A 270 19.00 -0.31 15.38
N ARG A 271 18.01 -0.28 14.48
CA ARG A 271 17.93 -1.17 13.33
C ARG A 271 18.76 -0.61 12.17
N MET A 272 19.13 -1.50 11.24
CA MET A 272 19.84 -1.18 10.00
C MET A 272 18.85 -0.87 8.88
N GLY A 273 19.36 -0.35 7.76
CA GLY A 273 18.53 0.09 6.63
C GLY A 273 17.58 -0.98 6.08
N ASP A 274 16.54 -0.51 5.38
CA ASP A 274 15.43 -1.30 4.84
C ASP A 274 14.58 -2.03 5.89
N THR A 275 14.54 -1.46 7.11
CA THR A 275 13.68 -1.92 8.20
C THR A 275 12.76 -0.80 8.69
N TYR A 276 12.02 -1.05 9.76
CA TYR A 276 11.23 -0.03 10.45
C TYR A 276 11.17 -0.33 11.94
N HIS A 277 10.91 0.70 12.73
CA HIS A 277 10.44 0.56 14.11
C HIS A 277 8.91 0.69 14.15
N ARG A 278 8.25 -0.15 14.93
CA ARG A 278 6.83 -0.01 15.25
C ARG A 278 6.69 0.92 16.45
N VAL A 279 6.06 2.06 16.26
CA VAL A 279 5.74 2.99 17.35
C VAL A 279 4.26 2.93 17.63
N ARG A 280 3.90 2.64 18.86
CA ARG A 280 2.51 2.50 19.31
C ARG A 280 2.27 3.38 20.52
N VAL A 281 1.13 4.05 20.56
CA VAL A 281 0.71 4.87 21.70
C VAL A 281 -0.64 4.39 22.19
N GLU A 282 -0.77 4.32 23.51
CA GLU A 282 -2.01 3.98 24.20
C GLU A 282 -2.43 5.14 25.11
N VAL A 283 -3.71 5.52 25.05
CA VAL A 283 -4.32 6.52 25.93
C VAL A 283 -5.36 5.85 26.80
N SER A 284 -5.10 5.82 28.10
CA SER A 284 -5.98 5.12 29.05
C SER A 284 -7.34 5.81 29.18
N ASN A 285 -8.41 5.01 29.21
CA ASN A 285 -9.78 5.45 29.48
C ASN A 285 -10.29 6.57 28.55
N TYR A 286 -9.88 6.55 27.28
CA TYR A 286 -10.44 7.46 26.28
C TYR A 286 -11.82 6.94 25.79
N LYS A 287 -12.87 7.75 26.00
CA LYS A 287 -14.26 7.55 25.51
C LYS A 287 -14.86 6.12 25.67
N ASN A 288 -14.57 5.45 26.78
CA ASN A 288 -15.17 4.14 27.11
C ASN A 288 -15.08 3.10 25.99
N HIS A 289 -13.95 3.05 25.26
CA HIS A 289 -13.73 1.94 24.33
C HIS A 289 -13.87 0.62 25.12
N PRO A 290 -14.78 -0.29 24.70
CA PRO A 290 -15.17 -1.47 25.48
C PRO A 290 -14.03 -2.46 25.68
N GLU A 291 -12.97 -2.34 24.88
CA GLU A 291 -11.71 -3.03 25.09
C GLU A 291 -10.86 -2.21 26.06
N ARG A 292 -10.59 -2.76 27.24
CA ARG A 292 -9.83 -2.17 28.38
C ARG A 292 -8.44 -1.61 28.05
N LEU A 293 -8.04 -1.60 26.79
CA LEU A 293 -6.75 -1.12 26.27
C LEU A 293 -6.74 0.39 25.97
N GLY A 294 -7.87 1.08 26.10
CA GLY A 294 -7.96 2.51 25.78
C GLY A 294 -7.81 2.76 24.28
N ALA A 295 -7.59 4.01 23.89
CA ALA A 295 -7.36 4.35 22.50
C ALA A 295 -5.94 3.93 22.09
N VAL A 296 -5.82 3.08 21.06
CA VAL A 296 -4.53 2.57 20.56
C VAL A 296 -4.34 2.98 19.12
N THR A 297 -3.17 3.52 18.79
CA THR A 297 -2.78 3.78 17.40
C THR A 297 -1.30 3.44 17.20
N THR A 298 -0.94 3.03 16.00
CA THR A 298 0.37 2.51 15.64
C THR A 298 0.83 3.08 14.31
N ILE A 299 2.10 3.48 14.23
CA ILE A 299 2.78 3.84 12.98
C ILE A 299 4.06 3.01 12.81
N ARG A 300 4.57 3.00 11.58
CA ARG A 300 5.89 2.48 11.25
C ARG A 300 6.83 3.64 10.92
N VAL A 301 7.96 3.70 11.60
CA VAL A 301 9.04 4.66 11.30
C VAL A 301 10.10 3.91 10.49
N PRO A 302 10.24 4.17 9.17
CA PRO A 302 11.21 3.47 8.35
C PRO A 302 12.63 3.84 8.77
N VAL A 303 13.58 2.90 8.66
CA VAL A 303 15.01 3.15 8.81
C VAL A 303 15.66 2.81 7.49
N ILE A 304 16.39 3.76 6.90
CA ILE A 304 16.99 3.59 5.57
C ILE A 304 18.51 3.71 5.64
N PHE A 305 19.21 3.17 4.65
CA PHE A 305 20.64 3.42 4.53
C PHE A 305 20.88 4.90 4.22
N PRO A 306 21.90 5.53 4.86
CA PRO A 306 22.37 6.83 4.43
C PRO A 306 22.80 6.78 2.96
N LYS A 307 22.86 7.94 2.30
CA LYS A 307 23.24 8.02 0.89
C LYS A 307 24.12 9.22 0.64
N VAL A 308 25.08 9.07 -0.26
CA VAL A 308 25.76 10.18 -0.92
C VAL A 308 25.26 10.24 -2.36
N VAL A 309 25.13 11.44 -2.91
CA VAL A 309 24.69 11.67 -4.30
C VAL A 309 25.63 12.68 -4.92
N LEU A 310 26.17 12.35 -6.09
CA LEU A 310 26.94 13.30 -6.89
C LEU A 310 25.99 14.12 -7.75
N GLU A 311 26.14 15.43 -7.68
CA GLU A 311 25.48 16.33 -8.61
C GLU A 311 26.48 16.77 -9.67
N ALA A 312 26.15 16.48 -10.93
CA ALA A 312 26.87 16.98 -12.08
C ALA A 312 26.12 18.20 -12.64
N PRO A 313 26.49 19.45 -12.28
CA PRO A 313 25.83 20.66 -12.75
C PRO A 313 26.15 20.99 -14.22
N PHE A 314 26.29 19.97 -15.06
CA PHE A 314 26.79 20.07 -16.43
C PHE A 314 25.74 19.51 -17.39
N PRO A 315 24.73 20.30 -17.76
CA PRO A 315 23.76 19.89 -18.75
C PRO A 315 24.49 19.48 -20.04
N HIS A 316 24.11 18.34 -20.60
CA HIS A 316 24.74 17.72 -21.78
C HIS A 316 26.20 17.30 -21.61
N HIS A 317 26.73 17.23 -20.39
CA HIS A 317 28.11 16.84 -20.08
C HIS A 317 29.19 17.74 -20.70
N VAL A 318 28.86 19.01 -20.93
CA VAL A 318 29.75 20.01 -21.52
C VAL A 318 30.21 21.02 -20.46
N PHE A 319 31.47 21.42 -20.56
CA PHE A 319 32.13 22.32 -19.62
C PHE A 319 32.82 23.42 -20.43
N SER A 320 32.64 24.67 -20.00
CA SER A 320 33.23 25.87 -20.63
C SER A 320 34.35 26.49 -19.79
N SER A 321 34.72 25.87 -18.68
CA SER A 321 35.75 26.39 -17.78
C SER A 321 36.83 25.36 -17.52
N GLN A 322 38.05 25.84 -17.23
CA GLN A 322 39.22 25.02 -16.89
C GLN A 322 39.09 24.32 -15.52
N LYS A 323 38.02 24.58 -14.75
CA LYS A 323 37.78 23.97 -13.44
C LYS A 323 36.35 23.48 -13.34
N ALA A 324 36.18 22.18 -13.12
CA ALA A 324 34.90 21.59 -12.81
C ALA A 324 34.74 21.48 -11.30
N ARG A 325 33.58 21.91 -10.77
CA ARG A 325 33.21 21.68 -9.37
C ARG A 325 32.05 20.69 -9.29
N LEU A 326 32.27 19.58 -8.62
CA LEU A 326 31.28 18.50 -8.44
C LEU A 326 30.85 18.41 -6.99
N PRO A 327 29.67 18.94 -6.62
CA PRO A 327 29.15 18.77 -5.27
C PRO A 327 28.70 17.33 -4.99
N ALA A 328 29.06 16.83 -3.80
CA ALA A 328 28.49 15.65 -3.19
C ALA A 328 27.45 16.07 -2.14
N LYS A 329 26.25 15.52 -2.25
CA LYS A 329 25.15 15.73 -1.32
C LYS A 329 24.96 14.51 -0.46
N ILE A 330 24.97 14.72 0.86
CA ILE A 330 24.80 13.67 1.85
C ILE A 330 23.34 13.67 2.33
N PHE A 331 22.75 12.49 2.43
CA PHE A 331 21.38 12.25 2.85
C PHE A 331 21.31 11.22 3.98
N TYR A 332 20.40 11.47 4.92
CA TYR A 332 19.93 10.55 5.95
C TYR A 332 20.98 10.09 6.99
N TYR A 333 22.16 10.70 7.01
CA TYR A 333 23.08 10.57 8.14
C TYR A 333 22.51 11.26 9.39
N SER A 334 22.79 10.71 10.57
CA SER A 334 22.46 11.39 11.83
C SER A 334 23.17 12.75 11.91
N LYS A 335 22.48 13.79 12.40
CA LYS A 335 23.11 15.11 12.61
C LYS A 335 24.33 15.05 13.53
N ASP A 336 24.28 14.19 14.54
CA ASP A 336 25.39 13.99 15.48
C ASP A 336 26.63 13.39 14.80
N ALA A 337 26.43 12.65 13.70
CA ALA A 337 27.50 12.02 12.93
C ALA A 337 28.14 12.96 11.90
N LEU A 338 27.57 14.14 11.63
CA LEU A 338 28.03 14.99 10.52
C LEU A 338 29.51 15.40 10.67
N ALA A 339 29.97 15.62 11.90
CA ALA A 339 31.37 15.99 12.18
C ALA A 339 32.37 14.83 12.00
N SER A 340 31.88 13.58 11.96
CA SER A 340 32.68 12.37 11.78
C SER A 340 32.56 11.77 10.37
N ILE A 341 31.83 12.41 9.46
CA ILE A 341 31.77 11.97 8.07
C ILE A 341 33.04 12.44 7.33
N ILE A 342 33.75 11.48 6.73
CA ILE A 342 34.86 11.73 5.81
C ILE A 342 34.39 11.38 4.41
N LEU A 343 34.67 12.27 3.46
CA LEU A 343 34.46 12.02 2.04
C LEU A 343 35.79 11.62 1.38
N SER A 344 35.83 10.43 0.80
CA SER A 344 36.90 9.98 -0.09
C SER A 344 36.45 10.16 -1.54
N TRP A 345 37.39 10.52 -2.39
CA TRP A 345 37.15 10.77 -3.81
C TRP A 345 38.15 9.96 -4.64
N GLU A 346 37.67 9.33 -5.70
CA GLU A 346 38.50 8.67 -6.70
C GLU A 346 38.16 9.17 -8.10
N ILE A 347 39.20 9.36 -8.92
CA ILE A 347 39.11 9.74 -10.32
C ILE A 347 39.82 8.67 -11.13
N ASP A 348 39.11 8.00 -12.03
CA ASP A 348 39.63 6.92 -12.86
C ASP A 348 40.34 5.82 -12.02
N GLY A 349 39.78 5.50 -10.84
CA GLY A 349 40.30 4.52 -9.89
C GLY A 349 41.52 4.99 -9.07
N ASN A 350 41.93 6.24 -9.22
CA ASN A 350 43.02 6.83 -8.44
C ASN A 350 42.46 7.78 -7.38
N ARG A 351 42.92 7.64 -6.14
CA ARG A 351 42.49 8.50 -5.03
C ARG A 351 42.86 9.96 -5.30
N ALA A 352 41.88 10.84 -5.31
CA ALA A 352 42.10 12.26 -5.51
C ALA A 352 42.71 12.90 -4.26
N SER A 353 43.72 13.75 -4.44
CA SER A 353 44.28 14.54 -3.34
C SER A 353 43.36 15.72 -3.04
N VAL A 354 42.50 15.56 -2.03
CA VAL A 354 41.69 16.66 -1.49
C VAL A 354 42.52 17.43 -0.45
N THR A 355 42.69 18.73 -0.67
CA THR A 355 43.50 19.62 0.18
C THR A 355 42.97 19.72 1.61
N ASN A 356 41.69 19.38 1.84
CA ASN A 356 41.11 19.26 3.17
C ASN A 356 40.07 18.12 3.22
N PRO A 357 40.42 16.90 3.66
CA PRO A 357 39.50 15.76 3.61
C PRO A 357 38.30 15.87 4.57
N LYS A 358 38.35 16.77 5.57
CA LYS A 358 37.22 17.00 6.48
C LYS A 358 36.27 18.03 5.87
N ASN A 359 35.02 17.62 5.63
CA ASN A 359 33.90 18.45 5.19
C ASN A 359 33.97 18.98 3.74
N GLN A 360 34.83 18.45 2.87
CA GLN A 360 34.84 18.87 1.47
C GLN A 360 33.73 18.18 0.69
N THR A 361 32.54 18.76 0.72
CA THR A 361 31.34 18.31 -0.02
C THR A 361 31.42 18.61 -1.51
N PHE A 362 32.59 18.89 -2.05
CA PHE A 362 32.81 19.15 -3.45
C PHE A 362 34.20 18.71 -3.89
N LEU A 363 34.28 18.19 -5.11
CA LEU A 363 35.54 17.89 -5.79
C LEU A 363 35.78 18.98 -6.84
N ASP A 364 36.92 19.67 -6.73
CA ASP A 364 37.40 20.57 -7.78
C ASP A 364 38.36 19.79 -8.68
N ILE A 365 38.03 19.66 -9.96
CA ILE A 365 38.82 18.98 -10.98
C ILE A 365 39.44 20.02 -11.88
N ASP A 366 40.76 19.96 -12.03
CA ASP A 366 41.49 20.72 -13.03
C ASP A 366 41.31 20.07 -14.40
N MET A 367 40.72 20.82 -15.33
CA MET A 367 40.40 20.37 -16.68
C MET A 367 41.40 20.90 -17.72
N THR A 368 42.48 21.56 -17.29
CA THR A 368 43.45 22.21 -18.19
C THR A 368 44.10 21.23 -19.18
N ASP A 369 44.24 19.95 -18.79
CA ASP A 369 44.82 18.91 -19.64
C ASP A 369 43.81 18.18 -20.55
N VAL A 370 42.51 18.48 -20.44
CA VAL A 370 41.45 17.81 -21.19
C VAL A 370 41.23 18.52 -22.54
N LYS A 371 42.09 18.21 -23.52
CA LYS A 371 42.04 18.80 -24.88
C LYS A 371 41.02 18.15 -25.82
N GLN A 372 40.50 16.98 -25.46
CA GLN A 372 39.56 16.19 -26.25
C GLN A 372 38.50 15.59 -25.33
N LYS A 373 37.40 15.08 -25.91
CA LYS A 373 36.38 14.35 -25.16
C LYS A 373 37.04 13.21 -24.37
N LYS A 374 36.95 13.28 -23.03
CA LYS A 374 37.46 12.28 -22.11
C LYS A 374 36.33 11.83 -21.19
N GLU A 375 36.13 10.52 -21.12
CA GLU A 375 35.28 9.95 -20.07
C GLU A 375 36.09 9.87 -18.77
N ILE A 376 35.51 10.40 -17.70
CA ILE A 376 36.09 10.37 -16.36
C ILE A 376 35.10 9.67 -15.45
N ASN A 377 35.60 8.66 -14.73
CA ASN A 377 34.83 7.96 -13.71
C ASN A 377 35.13 8.57 -12.35
N ILE A 378 34.09 8.98 -11.63
CA ILE A 378 34.21 9.67 -10.35
C ILE A 378 33.42 8.90 -9.31
N LEU A 379 34.13 8.40 -8.31
CA LEU A 379 33.56 7.77 -7.13
C LEU A 379 33.70 8.73 -5.95
N VAL A 380 32.62 8.89 -5.20
CA VAL A 380 32.66 9.47 -3.86
C VAL A 380 32.16 8.44 -2.86
N GLU A 381 32.87 8.31 -1.75
CA GLU A 381 32.40 7.53 -0.61
C GLU A 381 32.31 8.42 0.62
N ALA A 382 31.28 8.18 1.41
CA ALA A 382 31.03 8.84 2.68
C ALA A 382 31.12 7.80 3.78
N GLU A 383 32.11 7.96 4.66
CA GLU A 383 32.35 7.08 5.80
C GLU A 383 32.13 7.84 7.10
N ASN A 384 31.33 7.28 8.01
CA ASN A 384 31.25 7.76 9.37
C ASN A 384 32.32 7.07 10.24
N VAL A 385 33.39 7.77 10.62
CA VAL A 385 34.50 7.12 11.36
C VAL A 385 34.15 6.69 12.79
N THR A 386 33.04 7.17 13.35
CA THR A 386 32.56 6.72 14.67
C THR A 386 31.59 5.54 14.59
N ASP A 387 31.13 5.20 13.39
CA ASP A 387 30.14 4.15 13.16
C ASP A 387 30.51 3.37 11.88
N GLN A 388 31.16 2.22 12.05
CA GLN A 388 31.61 1.37 10.95
C GLN A 388 30.47 0.89 10.05
N LEU A 389 29.21 1.02 10.48
CA LEU A 389 28.04 0.63 9.72
C LEU A 389 27.54 1.75 8.78
N GLY A 390 28.19 2.92 8.79
CA GLY A 390 27.81 4.12 8.04
C GLY A 390 28.61 4.39 6.76
N ILE A 391 29.17 3.37 6.10
CA ILE A 391 29.86 3.55 4.81
C ILE A 391 28.83 3.54 3.68
N THR A 392 28.83 4.58 2.85
CA THR A 392 27.98 4.68 1.66
C THR A 392 28.79 5.23 0.50
N SER A 393 28.46 4.83 -0.72
CA SER A 393 29.19 5.29 -1.90
C SER A 393 28.22 5.69 -3.03
N ALA A 394 28.69 6.60 -3.88
CA ALA A 394 28.04 6.96 -5.12
C ALA A 394 29.09 7.09 -6.22
N ASN A 395 28.79 6.47 -7.36
CA ASN A 395 29.63 6.51 -8.54
C ASN A 395 28.87 7.24 -9.66
N ILE A 396 29.57 8.07 -10.41
CA ILE A 396 29.07 8.68 -11.64
C ILE A 396 30.16 8.62 -12.71
N SER A 397 29.77 8.14 -13.90
CA SER A 397 30.59 8.24 -15.11
C SER A 397 30.19 9.51 -15.85
N LEU A 398 31.15 10.41 -16.07
CA LEU A 398 30.92 11.66 -16.79
C LEU A 398 31.71 11.64 -18.11
N SER A 399 31.01 11.85 -19.22
CA SER A 399 31.65 12.03 -20.53
C SER A 399 31.94 13.51 -20.76
N LEU A 400 33.11 13.97 -20.36
CA LEU A 400 33.46 15.39 -20.37
C LEU A 400 33.96 15.80 -21.75
N THR A 401 33.35 16.83 -22.34
CA THR A 401 33.86 17.48 -23.55
C THR A 401 34.17 18.94 -23.25
N TYR A 402 35.43 19.33 -23.41
CA TYR A 402 35.83 20.73 -23.33
C TYR A 402 35.41 21.46 -24.61
N LEU A 403 34.56 22.48 -24.47
CA LEU A 403 34.29 23.43 -25.55
C LEU A 403 35.05 24.73 -25.24
N PRO A 404 36.06 25.09 -26.05
CA PRO A 404 36.87 26.29 -25.84
C PRO A 404 36.09 27.60 -25.98
#